data_AF-A0A132CC33-F1
#
_entry.id   AF-A0A132CC33-F1
#
_cell.length_a   1.000
_cell.length_b   1.000
_cell.length_c   1.000
_cell.angle_alpha   90.00
_cell.angle_beta   90.00
_cell.angle_gamma   90.00
#
_symmetry.space_group_name_H-M   'P 1'
#
loop_
_entity.id
_entity.type
_entity.pdbx_description
1 polymer ?
#
loop_
_entity_poly.entity_id
_entity_poly.type
_entity_poly.pdbx_seq_one_letter_code
_entity_poly.pdbx_strand_id
1 'polypeptide(L)'
;MRSSRFRRIAATAAGFMCAWLAAPVHAGLGGAPMTPPAADTAAVVRSMQRSIHAAGSASTAAVGYTVRETTLGSGTVVREYVSTAGTVFALSWQGPIAPDLSDLLGSYFPQYEAGVKASHAARGPRAPTAIDTSGLVVHTGGHMGSYSGQAWLPQALPAGFSTNDIQ
;
A
#
# COMPACT_ATOMS: atom_id res chain seq x y z
N MET A 1 4.25 -75.79 21.03
CA MET A 1 2.85 -75.34 21.25
C MET A 1 2.88 -74.00 21.97
N ARG A 2 2.11 -73.03 21.45
CA ARG A 2 1.65 -71.76 22.08
C ARG A 2 2.72 -70.78 22.57
N SER A 3 2.60 -69.46 22.39
CA SER A 3 1.81 -68.57 21.54
C SER A 3 2.28 -67.17 21.92
N SER A 4 2.41 -66.30 20.93
CA SER A 4 2.67 -64.86 21.01
C SER A 4 1.81 -64.11 22.04
N ARG A 5 2.30 -62.95 22.53
CA ARG A 5 1.60 -61.65 22.41
C ARG A 5 2.58 -60.45 22.47
N PHE A 6 2.32 -59.55 21.54
CA PHE A 6 2.90 -58.23 21.33
C PHE A 6 2.64 -57.26 22.48
N ARG A 7 3.52 -56.28 22.63
CA ARG A 7 3.13 -54.90 22.98
C ARG A 7 4.13 -53.90 22.41
N ARG A 8 3.63 -53.10 21.45
CA ARG A 8 4.25 -51.89 20.93
C ARG A 8 4.03 -50.77 21.95
N ILE A 9 5.04 -49.93 22.20
CA ILE A 9 4.82 -48.55 22.63
C ILE A 9 5.70 -47.65 21.77
N ALA A 10 5.03 -46.66 21.18
CA ALA A 10 5.52 -45.71 20.22
C ALA A 10 6.48 -44.69 20.86
N ALA A 11 7.54 -44.34 20.14
CA ALA A 11 8.36 -43.18 20.45
C ALA A 11 7.91 -42.01 19.55
N THR A 12 7.37 -40.99 20.17
CA THR A 12 7.05 -39.69 19.55
C THR A 12 8.35 -38.96 19.22
N ALA A 13 8.62 -38.73 17.94
CA ALA A 13 9.73 -37.88 17.49
C ALA A 13 9.20 -36.45 17.26
N ALA A 14 9.84 -35.50 17.93
CA ALA A 14 9.53 -34.08 17.91
C ALA A 14 10.21 -33.36 16.74
N GLY A 15 9.53 -32.31 16.25
CA GLY A 15 10.14 -31.04 15.91
C GLY A 15 10.72 -30.88 14.51
N PHE A 16 10.03 -30.10 13.67
CA PHE A 16 10.61 -29.03 12.85
C PHE A 16 9.45 -28.18 12.32
N MET A 17 8.80 -27.42 13.21
CA MET A 17 7.85 -26.39 12.80
C MET A 17 8.69 -25.16 12.42
N CYS A 18 9.03 -25.08 11.14
CA CYS A 18 9.63 -23.90 10.55
C CYS A 18 8.59 -22.77 10.64
N ALA A 19 8.64 -21.99 11.72
CA ALA A 19 7.92 -20.73 11.79
C ALA A 19 8.56 -19.80 10.76
N TRP A 20 8.00 -19.82 9.54
CA TRP A 20 8.20 -18.76 8.57
C TRP A 20 7.78 -17.46 9.26
N LEU A 21 8.75 -16.73 9.79
CA LEU A 21 8.63 -15.32 10.08
C LEU A 21 8.42 -14.65 8.72
N ALA A 22 7.16 -14.59 8.27
CA ALA A 22 6.77 -13.66 7.23
C ALA A 22 7.10 -12.28 7.79
N ALA A 23 8.26 -11.74 7.40
CA ALA A 23 8.58 -10.35 7.65
C ALA A 23 7.35 -9.55 7.19
N PRO A 24 6.90 -8.54 7.95
CA PRO A 24 5.82 -7.69 7.50
C PRO A 24 6.36 -6.99 6.25
N VAL A 25 6.02 -7.53 5.08
CA VAL A 25 5.95 -6.74 3.86
C VAL A 25 4.87 -5.72 4.21
N HIS A 26 5.33 -4.52 4.53
CA HIS A 26 4.44 -3.41 4.83
C HIS A 26 3.58 -3.25 3.58
N ALA A 27 2.29 -3.49 3.75
CA ALA A 27 1.33 -3.48 2.68
C ALA A 27 0.97 -2.00 2.45
N GLY A 28 1.46 -1.43 1.36
CA GLY A 28 1.48 0.01 1.13
C GLY A 28 2.33 0.39 -0.08
N LEU A 29 2.67 1.66 -0.22
CA LEU A 29 3.41 2.19 -1.35
C LEU A 29 4.75 1.46 -1.57
N GLY A 30 4.99 0.96 -2.78
CA GLY A 30 6.16 0.15 -3.15
C GLY A 30 6.11 -1.30 -2.68
N GLY A 31 5.05 -1.72 -1.99
CA GLY A 31 4.81 -3.07 -1.50
C GLY A 31 3.57 -3.72 -2.09
N ALA A 32 3.08 -4.77 -1.43
CA ALA A 32 1.80 -5.41 -1.75
C ALA A 32 0.62 -4.51 -1.31
N PRO A 33 -0.59 -4.67 -1.87
CA PRO A 33 -1.75 -3.88 -1.48
C PRO A 33 -2.15 -4.09 -0.02
N MET A 34 -2.64 -3.03 0.63
CA MET A 34 -3.04 -3.05 2.03
C MET A 34 -4.14 -4.07 2.29
N THR A 35 -4.05 -4.69 3.46
CA THR A 35 -5.17 -5.43 4.04
C THR A 35 -5.89 -4.48 5.01
N PRO A 36 -7.21 -4.28 4.89
CA PRO A 36 -7.94 -3.45 5.84
C PRO A 36 -7.68 -3.92 7.29
N PRO A 37 -7.58 -3.00 8.27
CA PRO A 37 -7.36 -3.38 9.66
C PRO A 37 -8.41 -4.40 10.12
N ALA A 38 -7.99 -5.49 10.78
CA ALA A 38 -8.91 -6.55 11.19
C ALA A 38 -10.02 -6.07 12.15
N ALA A 39 -9.78 -4.98 12.88
CA ALA A 39 -10.77 -4.34 13.74
C ALA A 39 -11.84 -3.55 12.96
N ASP A 40 -11.57 -3.19 11.71
CA ASP A 40 -12.47 -2.46 10.83
C ASP A 40 -13.35 -3.42 10.02
N THR A 41 -14.34 -4.00 10.71
CA THR A 41 -15.28 -4.97 10.11
C THR A 41 -16.24 -4.34 9.10
N ALA A 42 -16.33 -3.01 9.08
CA ALA A 42 -17.13 -2.26 8.12
C ALA A 42 -16.37 -1.94 6.83
N ALA A 43 -15.07 -2.25 6.76
CA ALA A 43 -14.27 -1.96 5.58
C ALA A 43 -14.76 -2.74 4.35
N VAL A 44 -14.90 -2.03 3.22
CA VAL A 44 -15.32 -2.62 1.94
C VAL A 44 -14.19 -2.46 0.93
N VAL A 45 -13.78 -3.56 0.30
CA VAL A 45 -12.75 -3.59 -0.74
C VAL A 45 -13.39 -3.84 -2.11
N ARG A 46 -13.04 -3.02 -3.09
CA ARG A 46 -13.42 -3.16 -4.50
C ARG A 46 -12.16 -3.13 -5.36
N SER A 47 -12.16 -3.84 -6.48
CA SER A 47 -11.01 -3.86 -7.38
C SER A 47 -11.48 -3.72 -8.81
N MET A 48 -10.82 -2.83 -9.56
CA MET A 48 -11.12 -2.58 -10.96
C MET A 48 -9.84 -2.63 -11.78
N GLN A 49 -9.82 -3.49 -12.80
CA GLN A 49 -8.71 -3.54 -13.74
C GLN A 49 -8.83 -2.37 -14.73
N ARG A 50 -7.71 -1.71 -15.00
CA ARG A 50 -7.57 -0.59 -15.92
C ARG A 50 -6.40 -0.85 -16.86
N SER A 51 -6.39 -0.11 -17.97
CA SER A 51 -5.29 -0.12 -18.91
C SER A 51 -5.06 1.26 -19.49
N ILE A 52 -3.80 1.61 -19.75
CA ILE A 52 -3.40 2.85 -20.41
C ILE A 52 -2.50 2.55 -21.60
N HIS A 53 -2.47 3.42 -22.58
CA HIS A 53 -1.53 3.32 -23.69
C HIS A 53 -0.37 4.29 -23.47
N ALA A 54 0.85 3.83 -23.75
CA ALA A 54 2.02 4.70 -23.68
C ALA A 54 1.92 5.79 -24.76
N ALA A 55 1.80 7.05 -24.35
CA ALA A 55 1.81 8.17 -25.29
C ALA A 55 3.18 8.25 -26.00
N GLY A 56 3.18 8.21 -27.33
CA GLY A 56 4.39 8.38 -28.14
C GLY A 56 5.25 7.13 -28.37
N SER A 57 4.81 5.94 -27.95
CA SER A 57 5.51 4.69 -28.26
C SER A 57 5.01 4.09 -29.58
N ALA A 58 5.91 3.55 -30.42
CA ALA A 58 5.54 2.78 -31.61
C ALA A 58 4.82 1.46 -31.25
N SER A 59 4.86 1.07 -29.98
CA SER A 59 4.09 -0.05 -29.43
C SER A 59 2.68 0.40 -29.04
N THR A 60 1.67 -0.20 -29.66
CA THR A 60 0.24 -0.06 -29.32
C THR A 60 -0.17 -0.84 -28.07
N ALA A 61 0.75 -1.55 -27.41
CA ALA A 61 0.42 -2.38 -26.26
C ALA A 61 -0.05 -1.54 -25.06
N ALA A 62 -1.24 -1.86 -24.55
CA ALA A 62 -1.76 -1.23 -23.34
C ALA A 62 -1.04 -1.80 -22.11
N VAL A 63 -0.69 -0.93 -21.16
CA VAL A 63 -0.15 -1.31 -19.86
C VAL A 63 -1.32 -1.42 -18.88
N GLY A 64 -1.52 -2.63 -18.35
CA GLY A 64 -2.55 -2.91 -17.35
C GLY A 64 -2.11 -2.51 -15.95
N TYR A 65 -3.09 -2.14 -15.11
CA TYR A 65 -2.93 -1.98 -13.66
C TYR A 65 -4.29 -2.19 -12.99
N THR A 66 -4.29 -2.35 -11.67
CA THR A 66 -5.51 -2.52 -10.88
C THR A 66 -5.67 -1.35 -9.93
N VAL A 67 -6.86 -0.77 -9.87
CA VAL A 67 -7.25 0.17 -8.81
C VAL A 67 -8.00 -0.63 -7.75
N ARG A 68 -7.39 -0.75 -6.57
CA ARG A 68 -8.02 -1.35 -5.39
C ARG A 68 -8.52 -0.24 -4.49
N GLU A 69 -9.82 -0.14 -4.32
CA GLU A 69 -10.48 0.85 -3.49
C GLU A 69 -10.91 0.19 -2.18
N THR A 70 -10.48 0.77 -1.06
CA THR A 70 -10.87 0.37 0.30
C THR A 70 -11.61 1.52 0.94
N THR A 71 -12.90 1.35 1.20
CA THR A 71 -13.66 2.25 2.07
C THR A 71 -13.53 1.75 3.50
N LEU A 72 -12.86 2.50 4.36
CA LEU A 72 -12.72 2.22 5.79
C LEU A 72 -14.04 2.51 6.52
N GLY A 73 -14.25 1.90 7.68
CA GLY A 73 -15.40 2.17 8.55
C GLY A 73 -15.49 3.62 9.04
N SER A 74 -14.38 4.37 8.97
CA SER A 74 -14.36 5.83 9.18
C SER A 74 -15.04 6.63 8.06
N GLY A 75 -15.36 6.00 6.93
CA GLY A 75 -15.82 6.66 5.71
C GLY A 75 -14.68 7.18 4.81
N THR A 76 -13.43 6.94 5.20
CA THR A 76 -12.26 7.29 4.38
C THR A 76 -12.08 6.29 3.26
N VAL A 77 -12.02 6.77 2.04
CA VAL A 77 -11.75 5.96 0.85
C VAL A 77 -10.28 6.05 0.53
N VAL A 78 -9.61 4.90 0.45
CA VAL A 78 -8.22 4.76 0.01
C VAL A 78 -8.23 4.01 -1.32
N ARG A 79 -7.54 4.53 -2.33
CA ARG A 79 -7.34 3.87 -3.62
C ARG A 79 -5.86 3.56 -3.79
N GLU A 80 -5.58 2.31 -4.12
CA GLU A 80 -4.25 1.79 -4.38
C GLU A 80 -4.12 1.42 -5.86
N TYR A 81 -3.09 1.94 -6.50
CA TYR A 81 -2.80 1.70 -7.91
C TYR A 81 -1.71 0.64 -7.99
N VAL A 82 -2.11 -0.56 -8.41
CA VAL A 82 -1.30 -1.77 -8.33
C VAL A 82 -0.85 -2.17 -9.73
N SER A 83 0.46 -2.27 -9.93
CA SER A 83 1.05 -2.78 -11.16
C SER A 83 0.70 -4.25 -11.40
N THR A 84 0.91 -4.75 -12.62
CA THR A 84 0.77 -6.18 -12.94
C THR A 84 1.71 -7.08 -12.15
N ALA A 85 2.80 -6.52 -11.60
CA ALA A 85 3.72 -7.21 -10.70
C ALA A 85 3.19 -7.31 -9.25
N GLY A 86 2.01 -6.74 -8.95
CA GLY A 86 1.42 -6.73 -7.62
C GLY A 86 1.96 -5.64 -6.70
N THR A 87 2.75 -4.70 -7.21
CA THR A 87 3.33 -3.59 -6.44
C THR A 87 2.45 -2.35 -6.53
N VAL A 88 2.14 -1.73 -5.40
CA VAL A 88 1.46 -0.43 -5.33
C VAL A 88 2.43 0.67 -5.74
N PHE A 89 2.15 1.38 -6.84
CA PHE A 89 3.02 2.46 -7.34
C PHE A 89 2.46 3.86 -7.06
N ALA A 90 1.15 3.96 -6.79
CA ALA A 90 0.49 5.19 -6.40
C ALA A 90 -0.69 4.92 -5.44
N LEU A 91 -1.05 5.95 -4.69
CA LEU A 91 -2.10 5.98 -3.69
C LEU A 91 -2.87 7.30 -3.78
N SER A 92 -4.16 7.25 -3.47
CA SER A 92 -4.97 8.42 -3.16
C SER A 92 -5.91 8.12 -2.01
N TRP A 93 -6.29 9.15 -1.27
CA TRP A 93 -7.27 9.04 -0.21
C TRP A 93 -8.13 10.28 -0.10
N GLN A 94 -9.36 10.06 0.34
CA GLN A 94 -10.30 11.12 0.65
C GLN A 94 -11.28 10.66 1.73
N GLY A 95 -11.55 11.51 2.72
CA GLY A 95 -12.49 11.15 3.79
C GLY A 95 -12.61 12.17 4.90
N PRO A 96 -13.50 11.90 5.87
CA PRO A 96 -13.67 12.76 7.02
C PRO A 96 -12.49 12.69 8.01
N ILE A 97 -11.69 11.62 7.93
CA ILE A 97 -10.54 11.35 8.81
C ILE A 97 -9.34 11.03 7.92
N ALA A 98 -8.15 11.51 8.29
CA ALA A 98 -6.93 11.12 7.58
C ALA A 98 -6.61 9.64 7.86
N PRO A 99 -6.21 8.85 6.84
CA PRO A 99 -5.74 7.49 7.07
C PRO A 99 -4.40 7.52 7.82
N ASP A 100 -4.00 6.37 8.39
CA ASP A 100 -2.66 6.21 8.93
C ASP A 100 -1.64 6.23 7.79
N LEU A 101 -0.90 7.33 7.66
CA LEU A 101 0.10 7.50 6.61
C LEU A 101 1.31 6.59 6.80
N SER A 102 1.57 6.10 8.02
CA SER A 102 2.66 5.16 8.25
C SER A 102 2.36 3.80 7.63
N ASP A 103 1.11 3.34 7.74
CA ASP A 103 0.64 2.13 7.08
C ASP A 103 0.63 2.30 5.55
N LEU A 104 0.09 3.42 5.05
CA LEU A 104 -0.03 3.66 3.61
C LEU A 104 1.33 3.82 2.91
N LEU A 105 2.26 4.57 3.50
CA LEU A 105 3.56 4.84 2.90
C LEU A 105 4.60 3.77 3.21
N GLY A 106 4.40 2.95 4.25
CA GLY A 106 5.30 1.89 4.63
C GLY A 106 6.74 2.38 4.79
N SER A 107 7.67 1.77 4.04
CA SER A 107 9.10 2.11 4.08
C SER A 107 9.42 3.54 3.63
N TYR A 108 8.50 4.22 2.94
CA TYR A 108 8.65 5.61 2.51
C TYR A 108 8.21 6.62 3.58
N PHE A 109 7.58 6.18 4.67
CA PHE A 109 7.12 7.07 5.74
C PHE A 109 8.23 7.92 6.38
N PRO A 110 9.44 7.40 6.68
CA PRO A 110 10.53 8.23 7.21
C PRO A 110 10.97 9.35 6.26
N GLN A 111 10.91 9.11 4.94
CA GLN A 111 11.22 10.12 3.92
C GLN A 111 10.16 11.23 3.89
N TYR A 112 8.89 10.87 4.07
CA TYR A 112 7.80 11.83 4.24
C TYR A 112 8.00 12.70 5.49
N GLU A 113 8.27 12.11 6.66
CA GLU A 113 8.49 12.87 7.89
C GLU A 113 9.68 13.84 7.78
N ALA A 114 10.79 13.37 7.19
CA ALA A 114 11.96 14.22 6.92
C ALA A 114 11.61 15.40 6.00
N GLY A 115 10.82 15.15 4.95
CA GLY A 115 10.33 16.18 4.04
C GLY A 115 9.44 17.20 4.75
N VAL A 116 8.51 16.76 5.60
CA VAL A 116 7.63 17.65 6.38
C VAL A 116 8.46 18.53 7.31
N LYS A 117 9.41 17.93 8.05
CA LYS A 117 10.31 18.67 8.94
C LYS A 117 11.12 19.72 8.18
N ALA A 118 11.66 19.37 7.02
CA ALA A 118 12.41 20.30 6.18
C ALA A 118 11.53 21.44 5.65
N SER A 119 10.30 21.14 5.23
CA SER A 119 9.32 22.14 4.79
C SER A 119 8.98 23.12 5.92
N HIS A 120 8.73 22.62 7.13
CA HIS A 120 8.48 23.45 8.31
C HIS A 120 9.68 24.31 8.70
N ALA A 121 10.91 23.77 8.61
CA ALA A 121 12.11 24.53 8.89
C ALA A 121 12.34 25.67 7.89
N ALA A 122 11.99 25.46 6.61
CA ALA A 122 12.21 26.45 5.55
C ALA A 122 11.09 27.49 5.42
N ARG A 123 9.83 27.11 5.66
CA ARG A 123 8.63 27.91 5.35
C ARG A 123 7.71 28.14 6.56
N GLY A 124 8.08 27.62 7.72
CA GLY A 124 7.33 27.74 8.97
C GLY A 124 6.23 26.67 9.13
N PRO A 125 5.54 26.66 10.28
CA PRO A 125 4.60 25.60 10.68
C PRO A 125 3.30 25.54 9.87
N ARG A 126 3.08 26.49 8.95
CA ARG A 126 1.91 26.52 8.04
C ARG A 126 2.29 26.14 6.60
N ALA A 127 3.51 25.63 6.39
CA ALA A 127 3.93 25.22 5.06
C ALA A 127 3.01 24.11 4.53
N PRO A 128 2.63 24.15 3.25
CA PRO A 128 1.90 23.04 2.63
C PRO A 128 2.68 21.73 2.80
N THR A 129 1.95 20.67 3.14
CA THR A 129 2.49 19.31 3.22
C THR A 129 2.50 18.68 1.81
N ALA A 130 3.29 19.30 0.94
CA ALA A 130 3.64 18.80 -0.38
C ALA A 130 5.13 18.44 -0.35
N ILE A 131 5.43 17.15 -0.41
CA ILE A 131 6.78 16.60 -0.43
C ILE A 131 7.05 16.14 -1.85
N ASP A 132 8.03 16.75 -2.51
CA ASP A 132 8.49 16.36 -3.84
C ASP A 132 9.97 16.00 -3.73
N THR A 133 10.24 14.70 -3.81
CA THR A 133 11.59 14.14 -3.75
C THR A 133 11.75 13.11 -4.86
N SER A 134 12.99 12.80 -5.23
CA SER A 134 13.27 11.89 -6.36
C SER A 134 12.66 10.49 -6.21
N GLY A 135 12.50 10.02 -4.97
CA GLY A 135 11.95 8.69 -4.66
C GLY A 135 10.48 8.67 -4.24
N LEU A 136 9.90 9.82 -3.89
CA LEU A 136 8.55 9.89 -3.31
C LEU A 136 7.96 11.28 -3.55
N VAL A 137 6.73 11.31 -4.07
CA VAL A 137 5.91 12.51 -4.06
C VAL A 137 4.69 12.27 -3.20
N VAL A 138 4.39 13.19 -2.30
CA VAL A 138 3.20 13.17 -1.44
C VAL A 138 2.57 14.56 -1.43
N HIS A 139 1.31 14.64 -1.84
CA HIS A 139 0.51 15.85 -1.68
C HIS A 139 -0.63 15.55 -0.71
N THR A 140 -0.72 16.32 0.37
CA THR A 140 -1.83 16.20 1.32
C THR A 140 -2.49 17.55 1.53
N GLY A 141 -3.78 17.54 1.85
CA GLY A 141 -4.53 18.74 2.09
C GLY A 141 -5.92 18.46 2.65
N GLY A 142 -6.78 19.45 2.48
CA GLY A 142 -8.13 19.43 3.03
C GLY A 142 -8.27 20.25 4.30
N HIS A 143 -9.45 20.16 4.91
CA HIS A 143 -9.77 20.81 6.18
C HIS A 143 -10.36 19.78 7.15
N MET A 144 -10.60 20.19 8.39
CA MET A 144 -11.20 19.32 9.40
C MET A 144 -12.52 18.73 8.86
N GLY A 145 -12.61 17.39 8.79
CA GLY A 145 -13.77 16.67 8.25
C GLY A 145 -13.79 16.46 6.73
N SER A 146 -12.75 16.90 5.99
CA SER A 146 -12.60 16.66 4.55
C SER A 146 -11.11 16.63 4.21
N TYR A 147 -10.45 15.53 4.58
CA TYR A 147 -9.05 15.27 4.28
C TYR A 147 -8.92 14.63 2.91
N SER A 148 -7.87 15.00 2.19
CA SER A 148 -7.51 14.32 0.94
C SER A 148 -6.00 14.33 0.74
N GLY A 149 -5.54 13.40 -0.10
CA GLY A 149 -4.16 13.39 -0.52
C GLY A 149 -3.86 12.29 -1.53
N GLN A 150 -2.64 12.34 -2.03
CA GLN A 150 -2.11 11.41 -3.00
C GLN A 150 -0.62 11.21 -2.76
N ALA A 151 -0.13 10.01 -3.06
CA ALA A 151 1.29 9.68 -3.01
C ALA A 151 1.66 8.78 -4.18
N TRP A 152 2.84 8.95 -4.76
CA TRP A 152 3.34 8.05 -5.80
C TRP A 152 4.87 7.97 -5.81
N LEU A 153 5.36 6.91 -6.46
CA LEU A 153 6.78 6.69 -6.70
C LEU A 153 7.09 7.10 -8.15
N PRO A 154 7.81 8.22 -8.38
CA PRO A 154 8.07 8.71 -9.73
C PRO A 154 8.71 7.67 -10.66
N GLN A 155 9.59 6.84 -10.11
CA GLN A 155 10.33 5.81 -10.86
C GLN A 155 9.52 4.52 -11.08
N ALA A 156 8.39 4.34 -10.40
CA ALA A 156 7.54 3.15 -10.53
C ALA A 156 6.26 3.41 -11.33
N LEU A 157 6.05 4.64 -11.83
CA LEU A 157 4.91 4.95 -12.68
C LEU A 157 4.98 4.15 -13.99
N PRO A 158 3.91 3.43 -14.37
CA PRO A 158 3.87 2.74 -15.65
C PRO A 158 4.03 3.72 -16.82
N ALA A 159 4.63 3.26 -17.91
CA ALA A 159 4.79 4.10 -19.11
C ALA A 159 3.44 4.61 -19.62
N GLY A 160 3.32 5.93 -19.80
CA GLY A 160 2.08 6.59 -20.21
C GLY A 160 1.11 6.92 -19.07
N PHE A 161 1.40 6.54 -17.83
CA PHE A 161 0.57 6.87 -16.68
C PHE A 161 0.73 8.35 -16.34
N SER A 162 -0.39 9.08 -16.31
CA SER A 162 -0.39 10.48 -15.88
C SER A 162 -0.65 10.54 -14.38
N THR A 163 0.04 11.43 -13.66
CA THR A 163 -0.28 11.69 -12.24
C THR A 163 -1.69 12.23 -12.06
N ASN A 164 -2.31 12.77 -13.12
CA ASN A 164 -3.72 13.17 -13.11
C ASN A 164 -4.69 11.97 -13.06
N ASP A 165 -4.22 10.75 -13.34
CA ASP A 165 -5.03 9.53 -13.22
C ASP A 165 -5.15 9.06 -11.75
N ILE A 166 -4.40 9.67 -10.84
CA ILE A 166 -4.51 9.49 -9.38
C ILE A 166 -5.67 10.36 -8.88
N GLN A 167 -6.69 9.73 -8.29
CA GLN A 167 -7.99 10.34 -7.96
C GLN A 167 -8.43 9.93 -6.57
#